data_AF-A0A520B6X9-F1
#
_entry.id   AF-A0A520B6X9-F1
#
_cell.length_a   1.000
_cell.length_b   1.000
_cell.length_c   1.000
_cell.angle_alpha   90.00
_cell.angle_beta   90.00
_cell.angle_gamma   90.00
#
_symmetry.space_group_name_H-M   'P 1'
#
loop_
_entity.id
_entity.type
_entity.pdbx_description
1 polymer ?
#
loop_
_entity_poly.entity_id
_entity_poly.type
_entity_poly.pdbx_seq_one_letter_code
_entity_poly.pdbx_strand_id
1 'polypeptide(L)'
;ARPLADPARQRLRGDGLRGLRGLSFRQCLLAAFLLIAAALGGAAAQAMLALEHVALQGREASQHAATLTAEAQRLAERTVAMERSARQFLVLDDAGLRQRYEEAWADARRAQVALAGLLDEPAARGLLDEWRQQADAAGDVLRAPSRVRQGGLKRLTPVFARLHALNETIAAQGQRAMDRRSDAVLAELEQQRRLISALVACAFALAVLLALGFGHWLLQPLTAVEAAIGRLGDNRFDEPVQIGGPVDMRRLGRQLEWLRQRLAALESDKTRFVRHISHELKTPMASIREGAALLHEGVAGPLTADQAEIVRILGDNSAELQRRIEDLLSYQALASGSLQLQRQAVDVGALLARVVDEQRLLWQARGLRVDVDATGGNAVVDGDKL
;
A
#
# COMPACT_ATOMS: atom_id res chain seq x y z
N ALA A 1 24.42 38.46 -0.37
CA ALA A 1 24.77 37.11 -0.86
C ALA A 1 23.64 36.14 -0.54
N ARG A 2 22.80 35.83 -1.53
CA ARG A 2 21.79 34.75 -1.49
C ARG A 2 22.17 33.78 -2.62
N PRO A 3 22.27 32.45 -2.39
CA PRO A 3 22.66 31.55 -3.45
C PRO A 3 21.47 31.31 -4.39
N LEU A 4 21.75 31.40 -5.69
CA LEU A 4 20.84 31.02 -6.76
C LEU A 4 20.53 29.52 -6.67
N ALA A 5 19.24 29.19 -6.58
CA ALA A 5 18.77 27.81 -6.66
C ALA A 5 18.92 27.29 -8.09
N ASP A 6 19.67 26.20 -8.22
CA ASP A 6 19.98 25.50 -9.46
C ASP A 6 18.72 24.81 -10.06
N PRO A 7 18.25 25.21 -11.25
CA PRO A 7 17.05 24.65 -11.90
C PRO A 7 17.26 23.23 -12.46
N ALA A 8 18.47 22.66 -12.39
CA ALA A 8 18.76 21.34 -12.94
C ALA A 8 18.25 20.18 -12.05
N ARG A 9 18.08 20.37 -10.74
CA ARG A 9 17.67 19.29 -9.82
C ARG A 9 16.17 18.96 -9.81
N GLN A 10 15.32 19.78 -10.42
CA GLN A 10 13.87 19.50 -10.51
C GLN A 10 13.47 18.65 -11.72
N ARG A 11 14.33 18.47 -12.73
CA ARG A 11 13.98 17.75 -13.97
C ARG A 11 14.09 16.22 -13.89
N LEU A 12 14.78 15.66 -12.90
CA LEU A 12 15.07 14.22 -12.84
C LEU A 12 14.08 13.40 -11.98
N ARG A 13 13.07 14.01 -11.36
CA ARG A 13 12.02 13.30 -10.59
C ARG A 13 10.74 12.98 -11.37
N GLY A 14 10.65 13.37 -12.65
CA GLY A 14 9.38 13.40 -13.39
C GLY A 14 9.15 12.33 -14.47
N ASP A 15 10.17 11.56 -14.88
CA ASP A 15 10.07 10.79 -16.13
C ASP A 15 9.52 9.36 -15.99
N GLY A 16 9.57 8.75 -14.80
CA GLY A 16 8.98 7.41 -14.59
C GLY A 16 7.44 7.37 -14.60
N LEU A 17 6.78 8.51 -14.39
CA LEU A 17 5.31 8.60 -14.22
C LEU A 17 4.57 9.11 -15.46
N ARG A 18 5.26 9.38 -16.57
CA ARG A 18 4.60 9.89 -17.80
C ARG A 18 3.73 8.83 -18.49
N GLY A 19 4.08 7.54 -18.42
CA GLY A 19 3.28 6.45 -18.98
C GLY A 19 1.93 6.23 -18.27
N LEU A 20 1.86 6.48 -16.95
CA LEU A 20 0.64 6.27 -16.16
C LEU A 20 -0.41 7.39 -16.33
N ARG A 21 -0.05 8.52 -16.96
CA ARG A 21 -0.99 9.63 -17.15
C ARG A 21 -2.14 9.30 -18.11
N GLY A 22 -1.99 8.32 -18.99
CA GLY A 22 -3.02 7.92 -19.96
C GLY A 22 -3.99 6.84 -19.48
N LEU A 23 -3.76 6.23 -18.32
CA LEU A 23 -4.55 5.09 -17.85
C LEU A 23 -5.78 5.54 -17.05
N SER A 24 -6.89 4.84 -17.24
CA SER A 24 -8.07 4.96 -16.38
C SER A 24 -7.76 4.39 -14.99
N PHE A 25 -8.43 4.92 -13.97
CA PHE A 25 -8.34 4.40 -12.60
C PHE A 25 -8.55 2.88 -12.56
N ARG A 26 -9.58 2.39 -13.27
CA ARG A 26 -9.91 0.95 -13.31
C ARG A 26 -8.78 0.11 -13.89
N GLN A 27 -8.13 0.58 -14.95
CA GLN A 27 -7.03 -0.14 -15.60
C GLN A 27 -5.81 -0.23 -14.69
N CYS A 28 -5.50 0.86 -13.99
CA CYS A 28 -4.37 0.91 -13.06
C CYS A 28 -4.62 0.01 -11.83
N LEU A 29 -5.84 0.07 -11.26
CA LEU A 29 -6.24 -0.78 -10.14
C LEU A 29 -6.19 -2.26 -10.52
N LEU A 30 -6.73 -2.60 -11.69
CA LEU A 30 -6.73 -3.98 -12.20
C LEU A 30 -5.32 -4.48 -12.48
N ALA A 31 -4.43 -3.65 -13.03
CA ALA A 31 -3.02 -4.00 -13.23
C ALA A 31 -2.30 -4.26 -11.90
N ALA A 32 -2.51 -3.40 -10.89
CA ALA A 32 -1.92 -3.61 -9.56
C ALA A 32 -2.46 -4.88 -8.89
N PHE A 33 -3.77 -5.12 -8.97
CA PHE A 33 -4.39 -6.33 -8.44
C PHE A 33 -3.88 -7.59 -9.14
N LEU A 34 -3.83 -7.60 -10.48
CA LEU A 34 -3.28 -8.72 -11.25
C LEU A 34 -1.81 -8.98 -10.93
N LEU A 35 -1.01 -7.93 -10.74
CA LEU A 35 0.41 -8.06 -10.40
C LEU A 35 0.58 -8.69 -9.00
N ILE A 36 -0.20 -8.23 -8.01
CA ILE A 36 -0.19 -8.79 -6.66
C ILE A 36 -0.71 -10.23 -6.67
N ALA A 37 -1.81 -10.50 -7.37
CA ALA A 37 -2.39 -11.84 -7.49
C ALA A 37 -1.45 -12.82 -8.18
N ALA A 38 -0.75 -12.40 -9.25
CA ALA A 38 0.24 -13.22 -9.93
C ALA A 38 1.45 -13.52 -9.03
N ALA A 39 1.93 -12.54 -8.26
CA ALA A 39 3.04 -12.73 -7.33
C ALA A 39 2.66 -13.69 -6.19
N LEU A 40 1.49 -13.52 -5.57
CA LEU A 40 0.98 -14.41 -4.52
C LEU A 40 0.66 -15.81 -5.04
N GLY A 41 0.04 -15.91 -6.22
CA GLY A 41 -0.28 -17.18 -6.86
C GLY A 41 0.98 -17.96 -7.25
N GLY A 42 2.00 -17.27 -7.78
CA GLY A 42 3.30 -17.86 -8.07
C GLY A 42 4.01 -18.38 -6.82
N ALA A 43 4.01 -17.60 -5.73
CA ALA A 43 4.58 -18.02 -4.45
C ALA A 43 3.83 -19.24 -3.86
N ALA A 44 2.50 -19.25 -3.94
CA ALA A 44 1.69 -20.37 -3.47
C ALA A 44 1.92 -21.65 -4.30
N ALA A 45 1.98 -21.54 -5.64
CA ALA A 45 2.28 -22.66 -6.52
C ALA A 45 3.68 -23.22 -6.26
N GLN A 46 4.68 -22.35 -6.11
CA GLN A 46 6.04 -22.78 -5.77
C GLN A 46 6.10 -23.47 -4.41
N ALA A 47 5.38 -22.96 -3.39
CA ALA A 47 5.30 -23.60 -2.08
C ALA A 47 4.66 -24.99 -2.15
N MET A 48 3.61 -25.16 -2.96
CA MET A 48 2.94 -26.44 -3.15
C MET A 48 3.85 -27.46 -3.84
N LEU A 49 4.55 -27.05 -4.91
CA LEU A 49 5.53 -27.90 -5.61
C LEU A 49 6.71 -28.28 -4.71
N ALA A 50 7.22 -27.34 -3.90
CA ALA A 50 8.29 -27.61 -2.95
C ALA A 50 7.85 -28.62 -1.88
N LEU A 51 6.64 -28.46 -1.32
CA LEU A 51 6.08 -29.38 -0.33
C LEU A 51 5.93 -30.79 -0.90
N GLU A 52 5.44 -30.92 -2.14
CA GLU A 52 5.28 -32.21 -2.81
C GLU A 52 6.64 -32.90 -3.06
N HIS A 53 7.63 -32.14 -3.52
CA HIS A 53 8.98 -32.65 -3.78
C HIS A 53 9.64 -33.18 -2.50
N VAL A 54 9.54 -32.42 -1.40
CA VAL A 54 10.06 -32.80 -0.09
C VAL A 54 9.30 -34.00 0.46
N ALA A 55 7.97 -34.02 0.36
CA ALA A 55 7.17 -35.11 0.90
C ALA A 55 7.48 -36.46 0.23
N LEU A 56 7.65 -36.44 -1.10
CA LEU A 56 8.03 -37.63 -1.86
C LEU A 56 9.47 -38.07 -1.53
N GLN A 57 10.44 -37.15 -1.55
CA GLN A 57 11.83 -37.45 -1.20
C GLN A 57 11.98 -37.93 0.24
N GLY A 58 11.27 -37.32 1.19
CA GLY A 58 11.28 -37.71 2.60
C GLY A 58 10.71 -39.12 2.81
N ARG A 59 9.67 -39.49 2.07
CA ARG A 59 9.08 -40.85 2.12
C ARG A 59 10.04 -41.90 1.58
N GLU A 60 10.66 -41.65 0.42
CA GLU A 60 11.62 -42.56 -0.20
C GLU A 60 12.89 -42.71 0.65
N ALA A 61 13.42 -41.60 1.17
CA ALA A 61 14.58 -41.62 2.07
C ALA A 61 14.29 -42.37 3.38
N SER A 62 13.10 -42.18 3.96
CA SER A 62 12.67 -42.88 5.17
C SER A 62 12.51 -44.39 4.94
N GLN A 63 11.93 -44.79 3.81
CA GLN A 63 11.80 -46.20 3.43
C GLN A 63 13.16 -46.87 3.24
N HIS A 64 14.08 -46.23 2.50
CA HIS A 64 15.44 -46.74 2.33
C HIS A 64 16.20 -46.85 3.67
N ALA A 65 16.06 -45.87 4.57
CA ALA A 65 16.66 -45.93 5.89
C ALA A 65 16.11 -47.09 6.73
N ALA A 66 14.80 -47.30 6.71
CA ALA A 66 14.16 -48.41 7.43
C ALA A 66 14.65 -49.78 6.92
N THR A 67 14.78 -49.97 5.61
CA THR A 67 15.30 -51.22 5.04
C THR A 67 16.77 -51.45 5.40
N LEU A 68 17.60 -50.41 5.36
CA LEU A 68 19.02 -50.50 5.71
C LEU A 68 19.21 -50.90 7.18
N THR A 69 18.50 -50.26 8.09
CA THR A 69 18.55 -50.59 9.52
C THR A 69 18.04 -52.01 9.78
N ALA A 70 16.95 -52.41 9.12
CA ALA A 70 16.40 -53.75 9.26
C ALA A 70 17.38 -54.85 8.81
N GLU A 71 18.05 -54.67 7.66
CA GLU A 71 19.03 -55.65 7.17
C GLU A 71 20.32 -55.67 8.02
N ALA A 72 20.77 -54.51 8.54
CA ALA A 72 21.89 -54.45 9.47
C ALA A 72 21.60 -55.18 10.79
N GLN A 73 20.40 -54.99 11.34
CA GLN A 73 19.97 -55.69 12.55
C GLN A 73 19.79 -57.19 12.30
N ARG A 74 19.22 -57.57 11.15
CA ARG A 74 19.10 -58.97 10.73
C ARG A 74 20.46 -59.64 10.61
N LEU A 75 21.45 -58.96 10.03
CA LEU A 75 22.82 -59.45 9.93
C LEU A 75 23.42 -59.73 11.32
N ALA A 76 23.22 -58.80 12.27
CA ALA A 76 23.70 -58.93 13.63
C ALA A 76 23.04 -60.11 14.38
N GLU A 77 21.72 -60.22 14.33
CA GLU A 77 20.95 -61.30 14.96
C GLU A 77 21.34 -62.67 14.41
N ARG A 78 21.49 -62.79 13.08
CA ARG A 78 21.89 -64.05 12.44
C ARG A 78 23.34 -64.42 12.74
N THR A 79 24.23 -63.43 12.89
CA THR A 79 25.61 -63.68 13.35
C THR A 79 25.64 -64.29 14.76
N VAL A 80 24.78 -63.82 15.68
CA VAL A 80 24.66 -64.42 17.03
C VAL A 80 24.11 -65.84 16.97
N ALA A 81 23.11 -66.09 16.12
CA ALA A 81 22.56 -67.43 15.91
C ALA A 81 23.62 -68.39 15.33
N MET A 82 24.41 -67.93 14.36
CA MET A 82 25.55 -68.67 13.82
C MET A 82 26.55 -69.03 14.91
N GLU A 83 26.96 -68.07 15.74
CA GLU A 83 27.92 -68.32 16.83
C GLU A 83 27.38 -69.35 17.83
N ARG A 84 26.11 -69.22 18.23
CA ARG A 84 25.46 -70.14 19.17
C ARG A 84 25.43 -71.56 18.61
N SER A 85 24.96 -71.75 17.38
CA SER A 85 24.89 -73.06 16.73
C SER A 85 26.27 -73.66 16.48
N ALA A 86 27.26 -72.85 16.08
CA ALA A 86 28.64 -73.30 15.89
C ALA A 86 29.28 -73.79 17.20
N ARG A 87 29.11 -73.04 18.29
CA ARG A 87 29.62 -73.42 19.62
C ARG A 87 28.97 -74.71 20.12
N GLN A 88 27.64 -74.84 19.99
CA GLN A 88 26.92 -76.05 20.41
C GLN A 88 27.29 -77.27 19.54
N PHE A 89 27.43 -77.10 18.22
CA PHE A 89 27.82 -78.17 17.31
C PHE A 89 29.23 -78.71 17.61
N LEU A 90 30.18 -77.83 17.94
CA LEU A 90 31.54 -78.25 18.32
C LEU A 90 31.59 -79.06 19.62
N VAL A 91 30.58 -78.96 20.48
CA VAL A 91 30.50 -79.69 21.76
C VAL A 91 29.67 -80.97 21.63
N LEU A 92 28.54 -80.91 20.91
CA LEU A 92 27.56 -82.00 20.84
C LEU A 92 27.67 -82.87 19.58
N ASP A 93 28.38 -82.41 18.55
CA ASP A 93 28.57 -83.05 17.23
C ASP A 93 27.26 -83.49 16.54
N ASP A 94 26.16 -82.77 16.80
CA ASP A 94 24.83 -83.05 16.26
C ASP A 94 24.62 -82.44 14.85
N ALA A 95 24.22 -83.26 13.88
CA ALA A 95 23.92 -82.84 12.51
C ALA A 95 22.81 -81.77 12.45
N GLY A 96 21.83 -81.78 13.36
CA GLY A 96 20.77 -80.77 13.42
C GLY A 96 21.29 -79.37 13.76
N LEU A 97 22.32 -79.25 14.61
CA LEU A 97 22.96 -77.97 14.94
C LEU A 97 23.78 -77.43 13.76
N ARG A 98 24.40 -78.31 12.97
CA ARG A 98 25.07 -77.94 11.74
C ARG A 98 24.09 -77.37 10.71
N GLN A 99 22.93 -78.01 10.53
CA GLN A 99 21.90 -77.50 9.63
C GLN A 99 21.42 -76.10 10.06
N ARG A 100 21.16 -75.89 11.36
CA ARG A 100 20.78 -74.57 11.89
C ARG A 100 21.86 -73.50 11.66
N TYR A 101 23.14 -73.87 11.74
CA TYR A 101 24.24 -72.98 11.40
C TYR A 101 24.22 -72.61 9.91
N GLU A 102 24.08 -73.59 9.03
CA GLU A 102 24.05 -73.38 7.58
C GLU A 102 22.87 -72.50 7.16
N GLU A 103 21.69 -72.69 7.77
CA GLU A 103 20.51 -71.83 7.60
C GLU A 103 20.78 -70.40 8.07
N ALA A 104 21.32 -70.22 9.29
CA ALA A 104 21.64 -68.89 9.82
C ALA A 104 22.71 -68.16 9.00
N TRP A 105 23.71 -68.89 8.49
CA TRP A 105 24.74 -68.37 7.59
C TRP A 105 24.16 -67.96 6.24
N ALA A 106 23.26 -68.75 5.66
CA ALA A 106 22.60 -68.42 4.41
C ALA A 106 21.72 -67.16 4.56
N ASP A 107 21.01 -67.03 5.67
CA ASP A 107 20.22 -65.84 6.01
C ASP A 107 21.11 -64.60 6.18
N ALA A 108 22.20 -64.73 6.93
CA ALA A 108 23.16 -63.65 7.16
C ALA A 108 23.82 -63.19 5.85
N ARG A 109 24.17 -64.14 4.97
CA ARG A 109 24.72 -63.83 3.63
C ARG A 109 23.72 -63.09 2.75
N ARG A 110 22.42 -63.43 2.81
CA ARG A 110 21.39 -62.67 2.10
C ARG A 110 21.25 -61.23 2.61
N ALA A 111 21.28 -61.04 3.93
CA ALA A 111 21.26 -59.70 4.53
C ALA A 111 22.51 -58.88 4.16
N GLN A 112 23.68 -59.51 4.15
CA GLN A 112 24.94 -58.88 3.71
C GLN A 112 24.89 -58.44 2.24
N VAL A 113 24.36 -59.26 1.34
CA VAL A 113 24.20 -58.90 -0.07
C VAL A 113 23.17 -57.77 -0.23
N ALA A 114 22.07 -57.80 0.52
CA ALA A 114 21.09 -56.71 0.51
C ALA A 114 21.71 -55.38 0.98
N LEU A 115 22.50 -55.41 2.06
CA LEU A 115 23.25 -54.24 2.53
C LEU A 115 24.26 -53.72 1.51
N ALA A 116 24.92 -54.60 0.75
CA ALA A 116 25.84 -54.19 -0.32
C ALA A 116 25.13 -53.47 -1.47
N GLY A 117 23.85 -53.79 -1.72
CA GLY A 117 23.03 -53.06 -2.69
C GLY A 117 22.51 -51.71 -2.19
N LEU A 118 22.40 -51.53 -0.87
CA LEU A 118 21.91 -50.30 -0.23
C LEU A 118 23.04 -49.30 0.09
N LEU A 119 24.23 -49.81 0.41
CA LEU A 119 25.41 -49.02 0.77
C LEU A 119 26.37 -48.92 -0.42
N ASP A 120 26.28 -47.84 -1.18
CA ASP A 120 27.09 -47.65 -2.39
C ASP A 120 28.49 -47.05 -2.11
N GLU A 121 28.83 -46.78 -0.84
CA GLU A 121 30.11 -46.19 -0.46
C GLU A 121 31.28 -47.20 -0.53
N PRO A 122 32.47 -46.83 -1.04
CA PRO A 122 33.62 -47.73 -1.15
C PRO A 122 34.06 -48.31 0.20
N ALA A 123 33.95 -47.52 1.27
CA ALA A 123 34.31 -47.93 2.62
C ALA A 123 33.35 -49.00 3.17
N ALA A 124 32.06 -48.93 2.85
CA ALA A 124 31.07 -49.91 3.28
C ALA A 124 31.22 -51.24 2.53
N ARG A 125 31.56 -51.21 1.24
CA ARG A 125 31.85 -52.42 0.45
C ARG A 125 33.01 -53.21 1.04
N GLY A 126 34.08 -52.53 1.44
CA GLY A 126 35.24 -53.16 2.09
C GLY A 126 34.86 -53.91 3.38
N LEU A 127 34.02 -53.31 4.22
CA LEU A 127 33.54 -53.95 5.46
C LEU A 127 32.64 -55.16 5.18
N LEU A 128 31.76 -55.07 4.19
CA LEU A 128 30.84 -56.14 3.81
C LEU A 128 31.61 -57.32 3.17
N ASP A 129 32.65 -57.05 2.38
CA ASP A 129 33.53 -58.07 1.83
C ASP A 129 34.37 -58.75 2.92
N GLU A 130 34.89 -57.98 3.88
CA GLU A 130 35.61 -58.54 5.03
C GLU A 130 34.69 -59.42 5.89
N TRP A 131 33.47 -58.97 6.14
CA TRP A 131 32.46 -59.75 6.84
C TRP A 131 32.21 -61.10 6.14
N ARG A 132 32.06 -61.07 4.80
CA ARG A 132 31.86 -62.29 4.00
C ARG A 132 33.03 -63.25 4.15
N GLN A 133 34.27 -62.75 4.08
CA GLN A 133 35.47 -63.57 4.22
C GLN A 133 35.53 -64.26 5.60
N GLN A 134 35.21 -63.53 6.68
CA GLN A 134 35.18 -64.09 8.03
C GLN A 134 34.06 -65.13 8.21
N ALA A 135 32.88 -64.89 7.63
CA ALA A 135 31.76 -65.82 7.67
C ALA A 135 32.03 -67.11 6.89
N ASP A 136 32.69 -67.00 5.72
CA ASP A 136 33.12 -68.15 4.92
C ASP A 136 34.19 -68.97 5.67
N ALA A 137 35.18 -68.30 6.28
CA ALA A 137 36.21 -68.94 7.10
C ALA A 137 35.62 -69.70 8.31
N ALA A 138 34.59 -69.15 8.97
CA ALA A 138 33.87 -69.84 10.04
C ALA A 138 33.16 -71.12 9.53
N GLY A 139 32.54 -71.04 8.34
CA GLY A 139 31.91 -72.18 7.69
C GLY A 139 32.90 -73.29 7.32
N ASP A 140 34.10 -72.94 6.88
CA ASP A 140 35.13 -73.92 6.50
C ASP A 140 35.63 -74.73 7.70
N VAL A 141 35.77 -74.10 8.87
CA VAL A 141 36.12 -74.79 10.13
C VAL A 141 35.04 -75.79 10.55
N LEU A 142 33.77 -75.47 10.33
CA LEU A 142 32.64 -76.33 10.71
C LEU A 142 32.41 -77.48 9.71
N ARG A 143 32.80 -77.30 8.44
CA ARG A 143 32.76 -78.34 7.39
C ARG A 143 33.95 -79.32 7.45
N ALA A 144 35.00 -79.00 8.22
CA ALA A 144 36.19 -79.83 8.34
C ALA A 144 35.91 -81.17 9.09
N PRO A 145 36.65 -82.26 8.78
CA PRO A 145 36.51 -83.56 9.45
C PRO A 145 36.70 -83.48 10.97
N SER A 146 36.02 -84.34 11.75
CA SER A 146 35.95 -84.27 13.23
C SER A 146 37.31 -84.24 13.94
N ARG A 147 38.36 -84.88 13.39
CA ARG A 147 39.73 -84.83 13.95
C ARG A 147 40.34 -83.43 13.89
N VAL A 148 40.03 -82.67 12.84
CA VAL A 148 40.52 -81.30 12.63
C VAL A 148 39.71 -80.30 13.44
N ARG A 149 38.48 -80.63 13.86
CA ARG A 149 37.66 -79.78 14.74
C ARG A 149 38.12 -79.76 16.20
N GLN A 150 39.06 -80.63 16.62
CA GLN A 150 39.70 -80.50 17.94
C GLN A 150 40.44 -79.14 18.02
N GLY A 151 39.99 -78.27 18.92
CA GLY A 151 40.46 -76.88 19.01
C GLY A 151 39.77 -75.88 18.06
N GLY A 152 38.71 -76.29 17.35
CA GLY A 152 37.91 -75.43 16.48
C GLY A 152 37.29 -74.25 17.23
N LEU A 153 36.93 -74.42 18.51
CA LEU A 153 36.40 -73.34 19.34
C LEU A 153 37.41 -72.18 19.48
N LYS A 154 38.69 -72.49 19.74
CA LYS A 154 39.76 -71.47 19.83
C LYS A 154 39.98 -70.72 18.51
N ARG A 155 39.71 -71.37 17.36
CA ARG A 155 39.78 -70.74 16.03
C ARG A 155 38.55 -69.92 15.68
N LEU A 156 37.35 -70.33 16.13
CA LEU A 156 36.09 -69.62 15.84
C LEU A 156 35.85 -68.41 16.75
N THR A 157 36.29 -68.42 18.00
CA THR A 157 36.12 -67.27 18.92
C THR A 157 36.61 -65.94 18.34
N PRO A 158 37.84 -65.81 17.80
CA PRO A 158 38.29 -64.54 17.21
C PRO A 158 37.53 -64.18 15.92
N VAL A 159 37.08 -65.17 15.14
CA VAL A 159 36.29 -64.95 13.91
C VAL A 159 34.93 -64.35 14.24
N PHE A 160 34.19 -64.91 15.20
CA PHE A 160 32.89 -64.36 15.61
C PHE A 160 33.03 -63.01 16.32
N ALA A 161 34.09 -62.81 17.11
CA ALA A 161 34.38 -61.49 17.68
C ALA A 161 34.61 -60.43 16.59
N ARG A 162 35.32 -60.78 15.51
CA ARG A 162 35.51 -59.90 14.35
C ARG A 162 34.20 -59.65 13.60
N LEU A 163 33.38 -60.69 13.37
CA LEU A 163 32.06 -60.55 12.73
C LEU A 163 31.14 -59.61 13.54
N HIS A 164 31.14 -59.70 14.87
CA HIS A 164 30.36 -58.80 15.71
C HIS A 164 30.85 -57.35 15.62
N ALA A 165 32.16 -57.12 15.70
CA ALA A 165 32.73 -55.78 15.53
C ALA A 165 32.44 -55.20 14.13
N LEU A 166 32.44 -56.03 13.09
CA LEU A 166 32.06 -55.62 11.74
C LEU A 166 30.58 -55.25 11.67
N ASN A 167 29.68 -56.02 12.29
CA ASN A 167 28.25 -55.68 12.35
C ASN A 167 28.01 -54.32 13.02
N GLU A 168 28.64 -54.05 14.17
CA GLU A 168 28.54 -52.75 14.84
C GLU A 168 29.07 -51.62 13.95
N THR A 169 30.18 -51.84 13.26
CA THR A 169 30.78 -50.84 12.36
C THR A 169 29.89 -50.57 11.14
N ILE A 170 29.31 -51.61 10.54
CA ILE A 170 28.38 -51.50 9.40
C ILE A 170 27.12 -50.75 9.84
N ALA A 171 26.55 -51.09 11.00
CA ALA A 171 25.38 -50.39 11.55
C ALA A 171 25.69 -48.91 11.85
N ALA A 172 26.84 -48.62 12.45
CA ALA A 172 27.27 -47.25 12.76
C ALA A 172 27.55 -46.42 11.49
N GLN A 173 28.13 -47.03 10.44
CA GLN A 173 28.30 -46.35 9.15
C GLN A 173 26.97 -46.09 8.46
N GLY A 174 26.07 -47.09 8.46
CA GLY A 174 24.71 -46.93 7.96
C GLY A 174 23.98 -45.76 8.62
N GLN A 175 24.00 -45.70 9.95
CA GLN A 175 23.38 -44.62 10.71
C GLN A 175 23.99 -43.25 10.36
N ARG A 176 25.32 -43.13 10.32
CA ARG A 176 25.99 -41.85 9.96
C ARG A 176 25.67 -41.40 8.53
N ALA A 177 25.58 -42.32 7.59
CA ALA A 177 25.18 -42.00 6.21
C ALA A 177 23.73 -41.49 6.18
N MET A 178 22.84 -42.06 6.99
CA MET A 178 21.46 -41.58 7.13
C MET A 178 21.39 -40.20 7.78
N ASP A 179 22.11 -39.96 8.87
CA ASP A 179 22.11 -38.68 9.57
C ASP A 179 22.57 -37.55 8.63
N ARG A 180 23.67 -37.74 7.89
CA ARG A 180 24.15 -36.77 6.89
C ARG A 180 23.12 -36.49 5.80
N ARG A 181 22.41 -37.51 5.33
CA ARG A 181 21.41 -37.39 4.27
C ARG A 181 20.15 -36.67 4.78
N SER A 182 19.72 -36.97 6.00
CA SER A 182 18.65 -36.26 6.69
C SER A 182 18.99 -34.78 6.88
N ASP A 183 20.20 -34.49 7.37
CA ASP A 183 20.67 -33.11 7.56
C ASP A 183 20.71 -32.34 6.23
N ALA A 184 21.14 -32.99 5.14
CA ALA A 184 21.13 -32.38 3.81
C ALA A 184 19.70 -32.04 3.33
N VAL A 185 18.73 -32.92 3.55
CA VAL A 185 17.31 -32.68 3.21
C VAL A 185 16.73 -31.53 4.05
N LEU A 186 17.06 -31.48 5.35
CA LEU A 186 16.63 -30.38 6.23
C LEU A 186 17.26 -29.04 5.83
N ALA A 187 18.53 -29.03 5.40
CA ALA A 187 19.21 -27.83 4.93
C ALA A 187 18.60 -27.29 3.62
N GLU A 188 18.30 -28.17 2.65
CA GLU A 188 17.61 -27.82 1.41
C GLU A 188 16.22 -27.22 1.71
N LEU A 189 15.50 -27.83 2.65
CA LEU A 189 14.21 -27.34 3.15
C LEU A 189 14.29 -25.92 3.71
N GLU A 190 15.30 -25.65 4.52
CA GLU A 190 15.47 -24.34 5.13
C GLU A 190 15.85 -23.27 4.09
N GLN A 191 16.62 -23.64 3.06
CA GLN A 191 16.93 -22.78 1.94
C GLN A 191 15.66 -22.46 1.11
N GLN A 192 14.85 -23.45 0.78
CA GLN A 192 13.58 -23.26 0.07
C GLN A 192 12.60 -22.41 0.89
N ARG A 193 12.49 -22.65 2.20
CA ARG A 193 11.68 -21.84 3.11
C ARG A 193 12.10 -20.37 3.08
N ARG A 194 13.40 -20.08 3.11
CA ARG A 194 13.93 -18.70 3.06
C ARG A 194 13.55 -18.02 1.74
N LEU A 195 13.73 -18.68 0.60
CA LEU A 195 13.35 -18.13 -0.71
C LEU A 195 11.86 -17.80 -0.78
N ILE A 196 10.98 -18.72 -0.35
CA ILE A 196 9.53 -18.49 -0.31
C ILE A 196 9.20 -17.31 0.61
N SER A 197 9.77 -17.28 1.82
CA SER A 197 9.53 -16.20 2.77
C SER A 197 9.98 -14.84 2.24
N ALA A 198 11.10 -14.78 1.51
CA ALA A 198 11.61 -13.57 0.89
C ALA A 198 10.72 -13.10 -0.26
N LEU A 199 10.22 -14.03 -1.10
CA LEU A 199 9.28 -13.72 -2.16
C LEU A 199 7.96 -13.17 -1.61
N VAL A 200 7.40 -13.79 -0.56
CA VAL A 200 6.19 -13.33 0.11
C VAL A 200 6.40 -11.94 0.74
N ALA A 201 7.53 -11.72 1.42
CA ALA A 201 7.86 -10.42 2.00
C ALA A 201 8.02 -9.33 0.93
N CYS A 202 8.66 -9.64 -0.20
CA CYS A 202 8.79 -8.72 -1.33
C CYS A 202 7.44 -8.40 -1.97
N ALA A 203 6.58 -9.41 -2.16
CA ALA A 203 5.22 -9.22 -2.68
C ALA A 203 4.37 -8.35 -1.76
N PHE A 204 4.47 -8.55 -0.44
CA PHE A 204 3.80 -7.71 0.55
C PHE A 204 4.33 -6.27 0.54
N ALA A 205 5.65 -6.08 0.54
CA ALA A 205 6.27 -4.77 0.47
C ALA A 205 5.86 -4.02 -0.81
N LEU A 206 5.81 -4.71 -1.95
CA LEU A 206 5.33 -4.16 -3.21
C LEU A 206 3.85 -3.77 -3.13
N ALA A 207 3.00 -4.60 -2.54
CA ALA A 207 1.58 -4.29 -2.34
C ALA A 207 1.38 -3.02 -1.49
N VAL A 208 2.14 -2.88 -0.40
CA VAL A 208 2.11 -1.67 0.46
C VAL A 208 2.58 -0.44 -0.32
N LEU A 209 3.68 -0.55 -1.06
CA LEU A 209 4.23 0.55 -1.86
C LEU A 209 3.22 1.00 -2.94
N LEU A 210 2.60 0.03 -3.64
CA LEU A 210 1.53 0.31 -4.60
C LEU A 210 0.33 0.97 -3.91
N ALA A 211 -0.11 0.47 -2.75
CA ALA A 211 -1.24 1.04 -2.02
C ALA A 211 -0.99 2.49 -1.58
N LEU A 212 0.20 2.79 -1.05
CA LEU A 212 0.60 4.17 -0.68
C LEU A 212 0.70 5.08 -1.92
N GLY A 213 1.27 4.58 -3.01
CA GLY A 213 1.35 5.29 -4.28
C GLY A 213 -0.03 5.59 -4.86
N PHE A 214 -0.93 4.62 -4.87
CA PHE A 214 -2.33 4.80 -5.27
C PHE A 214 -3.06 5.76 -4.34
N GLY A 215 -2.83 5.68 -3.04
CA GLY A 215 -3.41 6.58 -2.06
C GLY A 215 -3.09 8.04 -2.39
N HIS A 216 -1.81 8.35 -2.58
CA HIS A 216 -1.40 9.71 -2.94
C HIS A 216 -1.90 10.12 -4.33
N TRP A 217 -1.91 9.21 -5.30
CA TRP A 217 -2.35 9.49 -6.66
C TRP A 217 -3.87 9.66 -6.83
N LEU A 218 -4.69 9.08 -5.93
CA LEU A 218 -6.15 9.09 -6.02
C LEU A 218 -6.84 10.01 -5.00
N LEU A 219 -6.39 10.00 -3.74
CA LEU A 219 -7.02 10.83 -2.70
C LEU A 219 -6.68 12.30 -2.88
N GLN A 220 -5.46 12.62 -3.34
CA GLN A 220 -5.06 14.03 -3.47
C GLN A 220 -5.91 14.78 -4.53
N PRO A 221 -6.15 14.24 -5.75
CA PRO A 221 -7.10 14.85 -6.69
C PRO A 221 -8.52 14.98 -6.12
N LEU A 222 -8.96 14.05 -5.28
CA LEU A 222 -10.30 14.11 -4.67
C LEU A 222 -10.44 15.30 -3.71
N THR A 223 -9.43 15.52 -2.86
CA THR A 223 -9.41 16.72 -1.99
C THR A 223 -9.37 18.02 -2.80
N ALA A 224 -8.73 18.02 -3.98
CA ALA A 224 -8.73 19.17 -4.88
C ALA A 224 -10.11 19.41 -5.51
N VAL A 225 -10.86 18.34 -5.85
CA VAL A 225 -12.27 18.43 -6.29
C VAL A 225 -13.13 19.04 -5.18
N GLU A 226 -13.02 18.53 -3.95
CA GLU A 226 -13.79 19.01 -2.80
C GLU A 226 -13.52 20.50 -2.53
N ALA A 227 -12.24 20.89 -2.51
CA ALA A 227 -11.87 22.30 -2.36
C ALA A 227 -12.39 23.17 -3.52
N ALA A 228 -12.38 22.67 -4.76
CA ALA A 228 -12.94 23.40 -5.89
C ALA A 228 -14.46 23.58 -5.76
N ILE A 229 -15.19 22.52 -5.39
CA ILE A 229 -16.64 22.59 -5.17
C ILE A 229 -16.97 23.57 -4.04
N GLY A 230 -16.22 23.55 -2.93
CA GLY A 230 -16.38 24.51 -1.84
C GLY A 230 -16.23 25.95 -2.32
N ARG A 231 -15.18 26.26 -3.10
CA ARG A 231 -14.99 27.59 -3.69
C ARG A 231 -16.13 28.00 -4.63
N LEU A 232 -16.62 27.08 -5.46
CA LEU A 232 -17.77 27.34 -6.33
C LEU A 232 -19.04 27.64 -5.50
N GLY A 233 -19.25 26.93 -4.39
CA GLY A 233 -20.35 27.18 -3.46
C GLY A 233 -20.28 28.55 -2.77
N ASP A 234 -19.07 29.04 -2.49
CA ASP A 234 -18.82 30.35 -1.89
C ASP A 234 -18.84 31.51 -2.92
N ASN A 235 -19.32 31.28 -4.15
CA ASN A 235 -19.30 32.24 -5.28
C ASN A 235 -17.90 32.78 -5.63
N ARG A 236 -16.83 32.03 -5.33
CA ARG A 236 -15.45 32.40 -5.66
C ARG A 236 -15.04 31.79 -6.99
N PHE A 237 -15.08 32.62 -8.04
CA PHE A 237 -14.80 32.20 -9.42
C PHE A 237 -13.48 32.75 -9.98
N ASP A 238 -12.58 33.25 -9.14
CA ASP A 238 -11.32 33.90 -9.51
C ASP A 238 -10.23 32.93 -9.96
N GLU A 239 -10.21 31.71 -9.41
CA GLU A 239 -9.17 30.72 -9.72
C GLU A 239 -9.65 29.60 -10.67
N PRO A 240 -8.83 29.21 -11.67
CA PRO A 240 -9.15 28.09 -12.55
C PRO A 240 -9.08 26.74 -11.82
N VAL A 241 -10.02 25.84 -12.13
CA VAL A 241 -10.05 24.49 -11.58
C VAL A 241 -9.11 23.58 -12.39
N GLN A 242 -7.93 23.32 -11.84
CA GLN A 242 -6.95 22.39 -12.43
C GLN A 242 -6.79 21.15 -11.54
N ILE A 243 -7.30 20.01 -12.02
CA ILE A 243 -7.25 18.74 -11.30
C ILE A 243 -6.27 17.80 -12.02
N GLY A 244 -5.24 17.37 -11.30
CA GLY A 244 -4.26 16.39 -11.77
C GLY A 244 -4.75 14.93 -11.66
N GLY A 245 -3.84 13.98 -11.78
CA GLY A 245 -4.13 12.56 -11.52
C GLY A 245 -4.63 11.77 -12.75
N PRO A 246 -5.41 10.68 -12.53
CA PRO A 246 -5.90 9.77 -13.57
C PRO A 246 -6.73 10.47 -14.66
N VAL A 247 -6.86 9.83 -15.84
CA VAL A 247 -7.68 10.38 -16.95
C VAL A 247 -9.09 10.75 -16.50
N ASP A 248 -9.69 9.90 -15.66
CA ASP A 248 -11.04 10.08 -15.14
C ASP A 248 -11.16 11.35 -14.27
N MET A 249 -10.18 11.60 -13.39
CA MET A 249 -10.13 12.80 -12.54
C MET A 249 -9.90 14.07 -13.35
N ARG A 250 -9.02 14.02 -14.36
CA ARG A 250 -8.80 15.18 -15.26
C ARG A 250 -10.03 15.50 -16.09
N ARG A 251 -10.82 14.48 -16.49
CA ARG A 251 -12.09 14.68 -17.18
C ARG A 251 -13.08 15.40 -16.27
N LEU A 252 -13.20 14.98 -15.02
CA LEU A 252 -14.04 15.65 -14.03
C LEU A 252 -13.57 17.09 -13.77
N GLY A 253 -12.27 17.33 -13.64
CA GLY A 253 -11.70 18.67 -13.49
C GLY A 253 -12.06 19.62 -14.65
N ARG A 254 -12.03 19.13 -15.90
CA ARG A 254 -12.48 19.92 -17.06
C ARG A 254 -13.97 20.26 -17.01
N GLN A 255 -14.81 19.36 -16.50
CA GLN A 255 -16.24 19.62 -16.33
C GLN A 255 -16.49 20.66 -15.23
N LEU A 256 -15.75 20.59 -14.13
CA LEU A 256 -15.79 21.60 -13.06
C LEU A 256 -15.31 22.97 -13.53
N GLU A 257 -14.25 23.04 -14.34
CA GLU A 257 -13.77 24.30 -14.90
C GLU A 257 -14.80 24.92 -15.85
N TRP A 258 -15.43 24.10 -16.70
CA TRP A 258 -16.54 24.57 -17.54
C TRP A 258 -17.70 25.12 -16.69
N LEU A 259 -18.06 24.43 -15.61
CA LEU A 259 -19.10 24.90 -14.69
C LEU A 259 -18.73 26.21 -14.01
N ARG A 260 -17.47 26.36 -13.53
CA ARG A 260 -16.96 27.59 -12.95
C ARG A 260 -17.07 28.76 -13.94
N GLN A 261 -16.61 28.57 -15.18
CA GLN A 261 -16.71 29.59 -16.23
C GLN A 261 -18.16 29.98 -16.52
N ARG A 262 -19.07 29.00 -16.55
CA ARG A 262 -20.49 29.26 -16.76
C ARG A 262 -21.11 30.05 -15.61
N LEU A 263 -20.79 29.72 -14.36
CA LEU A 263 -21.26 30.45 -13.18
C LEU A 263 -20.70 31.87 -13.14
N ALA A 264 -19.40 32.05 -13.43
CA ALA A 264 -18.77 33.37 -13.50
C ALA A 264 -19.43 34.26 -14.58
N ALA A 265 -19.73 33.69 -15.74
CA ALA A 265 -20.43 34.41 -16.81
C ALA A 265 -21.85 34.82 -16.38
N LEU A 266 -22.60 33.92 -15.74
CA LEU A 266 -23.95 34.20 -15.24
C LEU A 266 -23.95 35.30 -14.17
N GLU A 267 -22.98 35.29 -13.25
CA GLU A 267 -22.86 36.33 -12.21
C GLU A 267 -22.53 37.69 -12.85
N SER A 268 -21.60 37.71 -13.82
CA SER A 268 -21.29 38.93 -14.59
C SER A 268 -22.51 39.47 -15.36
N ASP A 269 -23.29 38.60 -16.01
CA ASP A 269 -24.50 38.98 -16.74
C ASP A 269 -25.57 39.53 -15.80
N LYS A 270 -25.75 38.92 -14.63
CA LYS A 270 -26.64 39.41 -13.57
C LYS A 270 -26.22 40.80 -13.10
N THR A 271 -24.93 41.03 -12.80
CA THR A 271 -24.43 42.35 -12.39
C THR A 271 -24.65 43.40 -13.50
N ARG A 272 -24.42 43.03 -14.76
CA ARG A 272 -24.64 43.93 -15.91
C ARG A 272 -26.12 44.30 -16.07
N PHE A 273 -27.00 43.31 -15.98
CA PHE A 273 -28.45 43.51 -16.10
C PHE A 273 -28.98 44.46 -15.02
N VAL A 274 -28.55 44.26 -13.78
CA VAL A 274 -28.93 45.10 -12.63
C VAL A 274 -28.48 46.54 -12.86
N ARG A 275 -27.21 46.75 -13.25
CA ARG A 275 -26.67 48.08 -13.54
C ARG A 275 -27.41 48.77 -14.68
N HIS A 276 -27.78 48.02 -15.72
CA HIS A 276 -28.52 48.56 -16.85
C HIS A 276 -29.91 49.04 -16.41
N ILE A 277 -30.66 48.23 -15.65
CA ILE A 277 -31.97 48.63 -15.10
C ILE A 277 -31.85 49.89 -14.24
N SER A 278 -30.77 50.04 -13.46
CA SER A 278 -30.52 51.26 -12.67
C SER A 278 -30.55 52.52 -13.52
N HIS A 279 -29.83 52.51 -14.63
CA HIS A 279 -29.70 53.67 -15.51
C HIS A 279 -31.03 53.99 -16.19
N GLU A 280 -31.74 52.96 -16.65
CA GLU A 280 -33.05 53.09 -17.28
C GLU A 280 -34.13 53.59 -16.31
N LEU A 281 -34.04 53.28 -15.00
CA LEU A 281 -34.97 53.77 -13.98
C LEU A 281 -34.64 55.18 -13.47
N LYS A 282 -33.35 55.54 -13.39
CA LYS A 282 -32.92 56.86 -12.88
C LYS A 282 -33.43 58.02 -13.73
N THR A 283 -33.46 57.84 -15.05
CA THR A 283 -33.91 58.85 -16.01
C THR A 283 -35.39 59.23 -15.84
N PRO A 284 -36.37 58.31 -15.88
CA PRO A 284 -37.78 58.63 -15.68
C PRO A 284 -38.07 59.13 -14.25
N MET A 285 -37.36 58.62 -13.23
CA MET A 285 -37.47 59.13 -11.86
C MET A 285 -37.05 60.61 -11.76
N ALA A 286 -35.95 60.98 -12.41
CA ALA A 286 -35.49 62.36 -12.48
C ALA A 286 -36.53 63.26 -13.17
N SER A 287 -37.11 62.81 -14.30
CA SER A 287 -38.17 63.57 -15.00
C SER A 287 -39.43 63.76 -14.15
N ILE A 288 -39.87 62.74 -13.40
CA ILE A 288 -41.03 62.86 -12.48
C ILE A 288 -40.72 63.87 -11.37
N ARG A 289 -39.52 63.81 -10.80
CA ARG A 289 -39.08 64.73 -9.74
C ARG A 289 -39.00 66.17 -10.25
N GLU A 290 -38.44 66.39 -11.43
CA GLU A 290 -38.33 67.70 -12.05
C GLU A 290 -39.72 68.27 -12.41
N GLY A 291 -40.61 67.45 -12.96
CA GLY A 291 -42.00 67.85 -13.20
C GLY A 291 -42.74 68.22 -11.91
N ALA A 292 -42.56 67.45 -10.83
CA ALA A 292 -43.14 67.77 -9.52
C ALA A 292 -42.55 69.07 -8.94
N ALA A 293 -41.25 69.32 -9.09
CA ALA A 293 -40.59 70.55 -8.66
C ALA A 293 -41.12 71.77 -9.43
N LEU A 294 -41.21 71.70 -10.76
CA LEU A 294 -41.75 72.77 -11.60
C LEU A 294 -43.21 73.10 -11.27
N LEU A 295 -44.03 72.08 -10.97
CA LEU A 295 -45.40 72.27 -10.49
C LEU A 295 -45.42 72.96 -9.13
N HIS A 296 -44.56 72.53 -8.19
CA HIS A 296 -44.48 73.09 -6.84
C HIS A 296 -44.02 74.56 -6.85
N GLU A 297 -43.08 74.92 -7.73
CA GLU A 297 -42.58 76.28 -7.92
C GLU A 297 -43.57 77.21 -8.65
N GLY A 298 -44.72 76.69 -9.09
CA GLY A 298 -45.77 77.48 -9.74
C GLY A 298 -45.45 77.86 -11.19
N VAL A 299 -44.44 77.24 -11.81
CA VAL A 299 -44.00 77.54 -13.19
C VAL A 299 -45.10 77.24 -14.21
N ALA A 300 -45.93 76.23 -13.95
CA ALA A 300 -47.07 75.86 -14.79
C ALA A 300 -48.39 76.57 -14.44
N GLY A 301 -48.37 77.49 -13.45
CA GLY A 301 -49.55 78.19 -12.94
C GLY A 301 -49.77 77.97 -11.43
N PRO A 302 -50.66 78.76 -10.79
CA PRO A 302 -50.95 78.66 -9.36
C PRO A 302 -51.73 77.38 -9.04
N LEU A 303 -51.26 76.63 -8.04
CA LEU A 303 -51.91 75.43 -7.51
C LEU A 303 -52.91 75.79 -6.40
N THR A 304 -54.01 75.04 -6.28
CA THR A 304 -54.83 75.06 -5.06
C THR A 304 -54.07 74.41 -3.89
N ALA A 305 -54.51 74.66 -2.65
CA ALA A 305 -53.87 74.08 -1.46
C ALA A 305 -53.80 72.53 -1.53
N ASP A 306 -54.90 71.88 -1.93
CA ASP A 306 -54.97 70.43 -2.08
C ASP A 306 -54.04 69.92 -3.20
N GLN A 307 -53.93 70.66 -4.31
CA GLN A 307 -53.02 70.31 -5.41
C GLN A 307 -51.55 70.44 -5.01
N ALA A 308 -51.20 71.48 -4.23
CA ALA A 308 -49.84 71.67 -3.72
C ALA A 308 -49.42 70.53 -2.77
N GLU A 309 -50.35 70.05 -1.94
CA GLU A 309 -50.10 68.89 -1.08
C GLU A 309 -49.86 67.60 -1.88
N ILE A 310 -50.67 67.34 -2.92
CA ILE A 310 -50.49 66.17 -3.81
C ILE A 310 -49.14 66.23 -4.54
N VAL A 311 -48.75 67.38 -5.08
CA VAL A 311 -47.47 67.57 -5.78
C VAL A 311 -46.30 67.33 -4.82
N ARG A 312 -46.39 67.81 -3.58
CA ARG A 312 -45.39 67.54 -2.55
C ARG A 312 -45.26 66.04 -2.26
N ILE A 313 -46.39 65.34 -2.07
CA ILE A 313 -46.40 63.88 -1.84
C ILE A 313 -45.78 63.13 -3.02
N LEU A 314 -46.08 63.52 -4.27
CA LEU A 314 -45.48 62.92 -5.47
C LEU A 314 -43.97 63.13 -5.54
N GLY A 315 -43.49 64.34 -5.22
CA GLY A 315 -42.07 64.65 -5.13
C GLY A 315 -41.36 63.82 -4.06
N ASP A 316 -41.94 63.77 -2.86
CA ASP A 316 -41.40 63.02 -1.71
C ASP A 316 -41.33 61.51 -2.02
N ASN A 317 -42.40 60.92 -2.57
CA ASN A 317 -42.45 59.51 -2.96
C ASN A 317 -41.46 59.18 -4.09
N SER A 318 -41.30 60.09 -5.07
CA SER A 318 -40.34 59.93 -6.16
C SER A 318 -38.90 59.91 -5.62
N ALA A 319 -38.57 60.84 -4.72
CA ALA A 319 -37.27 60.89 -4.07
C ALA A 319 -36.99 59.68 -3.18
N GLU A 320 -37.99 59.16 -2.48
CA GLU A 320 -37.85 57.94 -1.68
C GLU A 320 -37.62 56.70 -2.55
N LEU A 321 -38.37 56.54 -3.64
CA LEU A 321 -38.22 55.41 -4.56
C LEU A 321 -36.84 55.42 -5.23
N GLN A 322 -36.35 56.59 -5.65
CA GLN A 322 -35.00 56.74 -6.20
C GLN A 322 -33.94 56.27 -5.19
N ARG A 323 -34.05 56.71 -3.92
CA ARG A 323 -33.12 56.32 -2.85
C ARG A 323 -33.14 54.81 -2.61
N ARG A 324 -34.33 54.20 -2.53
CA ARG A 324 -34.48 52.73 -2.37
C ARG A 324 -33.87 51.94 -3.53
N ILE A 325 -33.99 52.45 -4.75
CA ILE A 325 -33.34 51.86 -5.93
C ILE A 325 -31.82 51.98 -5.79
N GLU A 326 -31.29 53.15 -5.47
CA GLU A 326 -29.85 53.38 -5.27
C GLU A 326 -29.27 52.48 -4.16
N ASP A 327 -30.00 52.29 -3.06
CA ASP A 327 -29.63 51.40 -1.95
C ASP A 327 -29.59 49.92 -2.38
N LEU A 328 -30.62 49.44 -3.10
CA LEU A 328 -30.67 48.06 -3.60
C LEU A 328 -29.50 47.76 -4.55
N LEU A 329 -29.15 48.72 -5.39
CA LEU A 329 -28.06 48.60 -6.34
C LEU A 329 -26.70 48.61 -5.66
N SER A 330 -26.53 49.50 -4.68
CA SER A 330 -25.33 49.56 -3.84
C SER A 330 -25.13 48.23 -3.10
N TYR A 331 -26.20 47.66 -2.56
CA TYR A 331 -26.18 46.35 -1.92
C TYR A 331 -25.76 45.24 -2.89
N GLN A 332 -26.31 45.19 -4.11
CA GLN A 332 -25.93 44.16 -5.08
C GLN A 332 -24.50 44.32 -5.60
N ALA A 333 -24.02 45.55 -5.74
CA ALA A 333 -22.62 45.81 -6.11
C ALA A 333 -21.64 45.37 -5.00
N LEU A 334 -22.02 45.54 -3.73
CA LEU A 334 -21.30 45.01 -2.58
C LEU A 334 -21.34 43.47 -2.54
N ALA A 335 -22.53 42.88 -2.69
CA ALA A 335 -22.73 41.43 -2.60
C ALA A 335 -22.02 40.63 -3.70
N SER A 336 -21.89 41.20 -4.91
CA SER A 336 -21.18 40.59 -6.04
C SER A 336 -19.65 40.78 -5.97
N GLY A 337 -19.12 41.47 -4.96
CA GLY A 337 -17.70 41.79 -4.85
C GLY A 337 -17.17 42.70 -5.97
N SER A 338 -18.06 43.30 -6.76
CA SER A 338 -17.71 44.17 -7.90
C SER A 338 -17.31 45.57 -7.48
N LEU A 339 -17.54 45.94 -6.21
CA LEU A 339 -17.04 47.17 -5.62
C LEU A 339 -15.53 47.04 -5.32
N GLN A 340 -14.69 47.52 -6.24
CA GLN A 340 -13.28 47.75 -5.91
C GLN A 340 -13.21 48.91 -4.89
N LEU A 341 -12.67 48.61 -3.71
CA LEU A 341 -12.35 49.62 -2.70
C LEU A 341 -10.99 50.23 -3.05
N GLN A 342 -10.96 51.53 -3.32
CA GLN A 342 -9.71 52.26 -3.55
C GLN A 342 -9.16 52.72 -2.22
N ARG A 343 -8.49 51.80 -1.52
CA ARG A 343 -7.92 52.11 -0.20
C ARG A 343 -6.67 52.95 -0.36
N GLN A 344 -6.71 54.18 0.15
CA GLN A 344 -5.60 55.12 0.17
C GLN A 344 -5.37 55.62 1.59
N ALA A 345 -4.19 56.19 1.86
CA ALA A 345 -3.92 56.81 3.14
C ALA A 345 -4.76 58.09 3.27
N VAL A 346 -5.73 58.10 4.17
CA VAL A 346 -6.62 59.23 4.44
C VAL A 346 -6.38 59.72 5.86
N ASP A 347 -6.22 61.05 6.02
CA ASP A 347 -6.20 61.69 7.33
C ASP A 347 -7.61 61.63 7.94
N VAL A 348 -7.76 60.82 8.98
CA VAL A 348 -9.06 60.56 9.63
C VAL A 348 -9.58 61.82 10.32
N GLY A 349 -8.69 62.68 10.84
CA GLY A 349 -9.08 63.94 11.48
C GLY A 349 -9.66 64.92 10.47
N ALA A 350 -9.01 65.06 9.32
CA ALA A 350 -9.51 65.91 8.22
C ALA A 350 -10.83 65.40 7.64
N LEU A 351 -10.98 64.07 7.49
CA LEU A 351 -12.22 63.45 7.03
C LEU A 351 -13.38 63.71 7.99
N LEU A 352 -13.18 63.46 9.30
CA LEU A 352 -14.20 63.70 10.32
C LEU A 352 -14.61 65.17 10.39
N ALA A 353 -13.65 66.10 10.32
CA ALA A 353 -13.94 67.52 10.30
C ALA A 353 -14.82 67.93 9.10
N ARG A 354 -14.55 67.38 7.91
CA ARG A 354 -15.35 67.63 6.70
C ARG A 354 -16.79 67.15 6.87
N VAL A 355 -16.99 65.91 7.34
CA VAL A 355 -18.32 65.32 7.54
C VAL A 355 -19.13 66.10 8.60
N VAL A 356 -18.46 66.52 9.68
CA VAL A 356 -19.08 67.30 10.77
C VAL A 356 -19.52 68.67 10.26
N ASP A 357 -18.72 69.32 9.41
CA ASP A 357 -19.08 70.62 8.84
C ASP A 357 -20.25 70.51 7.86
N GLU A 358 -20.27 69.46 7.02
CA GLU A 358 -21.37 69.17 6.09
C GLU A 358 -22.72 68.94 6.80
N GLN A 359 -22.71 68.30 7.97
CA GLN A 359 -23.93 67.98 8.74
C GLN A 359 -24.30 69.03 9.80
N ARG A 360 -23.46 70.07 9.97
CA ARG A 360 -23.56 71.05 11.06
C ARG A 360 -24.92 71.74 11.13
N LEU A 361 -25.46 72.12 9.97
CA LEU A 361 -26.74 72.81 9.86
C LEU A 361 -27.91 71.94 10.36
N LEU A 362 -27.84 70.64 10.06
CA LEU A 362 -28.87 69.66 10.44
C LEU A 362 -28.88 69.40 11.96
N TRP A 363 -27.70 69.35 12.57
CA TRP A 363 -27.57 69.18 14.02
C TRP A 363 -27.99 70.43 14.79
N GLN A 364 -27.65 71.62 14.29
CA GLN A 364 -28.10 72.89 14.84
C GLN A 364 -29.63 73.01 14.78
N ALA A 365 -30.25 72.65 13.65
CA ALA A 365 -31.70 72.63 13.51
C ALA A 365 -32.41 71.66 14.48
N ARG A 366 -31.71 70.61 14.94
CA ARG A 366 -32.20 69.63 15.92
C ARG A 366 -31.73 69.89 17.36
N GLY A 367 -30.99 70.98 17.61
CA GLY A 367 -30.46 71.32 18.93
C GLY A 367 -29.42 70.32 19.48
N LEU A 368 -28.78 69.55 18.61
CA LEU A 368 -27.79 68.55 19.00
C LEU A 368 -26.38 69.15 19.07
N ARG A 369 -25.64 68.83 20.13
CA ARG A 369 -24.22 69.17 20.27
C ARG A 369 -23.39 67.94 19.97
N VAL A 370 -22.55 68.03 18.93
CA VAL A 370 -21.61 66.97 18.55
C VAL A 370 -20.21 67.42 18.97
N ASP A 371 -19.51 66.55 19.70
CA ASP A 371 -18.12 66.71 20.08
C ASP A 371 -17.29 65.65 19.36
N VAL A 372 -16.12 66.04 18.84
CA VAL A 372 -15.28 65.17 18.01
C VAL A 372 -13.94 65.05 18.70
N ASP A 373 -13.75 63.93 19.39
CA ASP A 373 -12.46 63.56 19.96
C ASP A 373 -11.72 62.63 18.98
N ALA A 374 -10.87 63.21 18.13
CA ALA A 374 -10.08 62.48 17.16
C ALA A 374 -8.59 62.61 17.49
N THR A 375 -7.95 61.47 17.77
CA THR A 375 -6.49 61.38 17.80
C THR A 375 -6.00 61.32 16.36
N GLY A 376 -5.30 62.37 15.90
CA GLY A 376 -4.84 62.48 14.51
C GLY A 376 -4.07 61.24 14.05
N GLY A 377 -4.37 60.76 12.83
CA GLY A 377 -3.77 59.55 12.27
C GLY A 377 -4.24 59.27 10.85
N ASN A 378 -3.36 58.63 10.07
CA ASN A 378 -3.67 58.18 8.73
C ASN A 378 -4.22 56.75 8.77
N ALA A 379 -5.37 56.50 8.16
CA ALA A 379 -5.93 55.18 7.98
C ALA A 379 -5.95 54.80 6.50
N VAL A 380 -5.70 53.52 6.19
CA VAL A 380 -5.74 53.00 4.81
C VAL A 380 -7.17 52.57 4.50
N VAL A 381 -7.96 53.49 3.97
CA VAL A 381 -9.40 53.36 3.76
C VAL A 381 -9.83 53.93 2.42
N ASP A 382 -11.03 53.59 1.96
CA ASP A 382 -11.64 54.22 0.79
C ASP A 382 -12.40 55.47 1.26
N GLY A 383 -11.77 56.64 1.13
CA GLY A 383 -12.26 57.91 1.68
C GLY A 383 -13.48 58.49 0.95
N ASP A 384 -13.85 57.96 -0.21
CA ASP A 384 -15.05 58.37 -0.97
C ASP A 384 -16.28 57.53 -0.60
N LYS A 385 -16.07 56.42 0.13
CA LYS A 385 -17.13 55.48 0.55
C LYS A 385 -17.30 55.39 2.07
N LEU A 386 -16.57 56.23 2.81
CA LEU A 386 -16.74 56.51 4.24
C LEU A 386 -17.48 57.85 4.38
#